data_AF-A0A6I2IYG3-F1
#
_entry.id   AF-A0A6I2IYG3-F1
#
_cell.length_a   1.000
_cell.length_b   1.000
_cell.length_c   1.000
_cell.angle_alpha   90.00
_cell.angle_beta   90.00
_cell.angle_gamma   90.00
#
_symmetry.space_group_name_H-M   'P 1'
#
loop_
_entity.id
_entity.type
_entity.pdbx_description
1 polymer ?
#
loop_
_entity_poly.entity_id
_entity_poly.type
_entity_poly.pdbx_seq_one_letter_code
_entity_poly.pdbx_strand_id
1 'polypeptide(L)' 'ADITIHQISGDDILNAAESQKPTTTISGTVGGDARVHDVVTLTVNGHEFTGTVQPMPNGQLGYSIEVNTA' A
#
# COMPACT_ATOMS: atom_id res chain seq x y z
N ALA A 1 -9.40 -15.24 2.14
CA ALA A 1 -8.49 -14.11 2.42
C ALA A 1 -8.98 -12.93 1.63
N ASP A 2 -9.31 -11.82 2.30
CA ASP A 2 -9.81 -10.59 1.68
C ASP A 2 -8.71 -9.53 1.79
N ILE A 3 -8.24 -9.02 0.65
CA ILE A 3 -7.29 -7.90 0.58
C ILE A 3 -8.07 -6.69 0.08
N THR A 4 -8.08 -5.62 0.85
CA THR A 4 -8.75 -4.36 0.49
C THR A 4 -7.70 -3.24 0.40
N ILE A 5 -7.41 -2.82 -0.83
CA ILE A 5 -6.59 -1.63 -1.08
C ILE A 5 -7.43 -0.40 -0.67
N HIS A 6 -6.88 0.49 0.17
CA HIS A 6 -7.54 1.74 0.54
C HIS A 6 -6.73 2.92 0.02
N GLN A 7 -7.32 3.65 -0.91
CA GLN A 7 -6.95 4.99 -1.38
C GLN A 7 -5.45 5.27 -1.50
N ILE A 8 -4.95 5.04 -2.71
CA ILE A 8 -3.86 5.84 -3.26
C ILE A 8 -4.31 7.31 -3.22
N SER A 9 -3.56 8.18 -2.54
CA SER A 9 -3.72 9.65 -2.63
C SER A 9 -5.10 10.27 -2.36
N GLY A 10 -6.00 9.60 -1.61
CA GLY A 10 -7.29 10.17 -1.21
C GLY A 10 -8.40 10.07 -2.27
N ASP A 11 -8.12 9.56 -3.47
CA ASP A 11 -9.10 9.23 -4.50
C ASP A 11 -8.88 7.86 -5.19
N ASP A 12 -7.92 7.06 -4.70
CA ASP A 12 -7.51 5.76 -5.26
C ASP A 12 -6.96 5.84 -6.70
N ILE A 13 -6.56 7.03 -7.15
CA ILE A 13 -5.98 7.26 -8.48
C ILE A 13 -4.61 7.91 -8.33
N LEU A 14 -3.56 7.21 -8.75
CA LEU A 14 -2.25 7.84 -8.97
C LEU A 14 -2.37 8.81 -10.16
N ASN A 15 -2.57 10.08 -9.87
CA ASN A 15 -2.73 11.12 -10.89
C ASN A 15 -1.39 11.83 -11.18
N ALA A 16 -1.36 12.61 -12.26
CA ALA A 16 -0.13 13.29 -12.71
C ALA A 16 0.46 14.28 -11.68
N ALA A 17 -0.33 14.74 -10.69
CA ALA A 17 0.16 15.59 -9.63
C ALA A 17 0.88 14.80 -8.53
N GLU A 18 0.51 13.53 -8.31
CA GLU A 18 1.23 12.63 -7.40
C GLU A 18 2.49 12.03 -8.02
N SER A 19 2.49 11.80 -9.34
CA SER A 19 3.71 11.42 -10.06
C SER A 19 4.79 12.51 -10.06
N GLN A 20 4.46 13.75 -9.71
CA GLN A 20 5.42 14.86 -9.58
C GLN A 20 6.06 14.92 -8.18
N LYS A 21 5.57 14.15 -7.21
CA LYS A 21 6.25 13.97 -5.92
C LYS A 21 7.33 12.89 -6.09
N PRO A 22 8.48 12.99 -5.39
CA PRO A 22 9.52 11.97 -5.47
C PRO A 22 9.06 10.61 -4.92
N THR A 23 8.08 10.60 -4.02
CA THR A 23 7.47 9.39 -3.48
C THR A 23 5.96 9.55 -3.30
N THR A 24 5.24 8.45 -3.45
CA THR A 24 3.82 8.32 -3.13
C THR A 24 3.63 7.14 -2.17
N THR A 25 2.90 7.36 -1.07
CA THR A 25 2.57 6.29 -0.11
C THR A 25 1.31 5.57 -0.55
N ILE A 26 1.40 4.25 -0.71
CA ILE A 26 0.28 3.35 -0.99
C ILE A 26 0.01 2.54 0.27
N SER A 27 -1.23 2.59 0.75
CA SER A 27 -1.64 1.86 1.96
C SER A 27 -2.90 1.05 1.72
N GLY A 28 -3.18 0.12 2.62
CA GLY A 28 -4.37 -0.72 2.54
C GLY A 28 -4.55 -1.55 3.79
N THR A 29 -5.70 -2.21 3.87
CA THR A 29 -6.02 -3.16 4.94
C THR A 29 -5.99 -4.58 4.40
N VAL A 30 -5.57 -5.52 5.24
CA VAL A 30 -5.53 -6.94 4.92
C VAL A 30 -6.37 -7.73 5.92
N GLY A 31 -7.03 -8.78 5.46
CA GLY A 31 -7.86 -9.66 6.27
C GLY A 31 -7.65 -11.14 5.96
N GLY A 32 -8.40 -12.00 6.65
CA GLY A 32 -8.27 -13.45 6.54
C GLY A 32 -7.01 -13.97 7.25
N ASP A 33 -6.18 -14.71 6.53
CA ASP A 33 -5.00 -15.41 7.09
C ASP A 33 -3.74 -14.54 7.21
N ALA A 34 -3.85 -13.25 6.85
CA ALA A 34 -2.76 -12.30 6.93
C ALA A 34 -2.33 -12.09 8.39
N ARG A 35 -1.02 -12.04 8.62
CA ARG A 35 -0.39 -11.86 9.92
C ARG A 35 0.58 -10.70 9.87
N VAL A 36 0.82 -10.10 11.04
CA VAL A 36 1.88 -9.10 11.18
C VAL A 36 3.21 -9.71 10.70
N HIS A 37 3.98 -8.93 9.95
CA HIS A 37 5.21 -9.32 9.26
C HIS A 37 5.06 -10.17 8.00
N ASP A 38 3.84 -10.49 7.55
CA ASP A 38 3.66 -11.01 6.20
C ASP A 38 4.12 -9.98 5.18
N VAL A 39 4.73 -10.46 4.09
CA VAL A 39 5.25 -9.60 3.02
C VAL A 39 4.11 -9.22 2.08
N VAL A 40 4.00 -7.93 1.80
CA VAL A 40 3.11 -7.39 0.76
C VAL A 40 3.98 -6.93 -0.41
N THR A 41 3.76 -7.51 -1.58
CA THR A 41 4.41 -7.10 -2.82
C THR A 41 3.44 -6.31 -3.67
N LEU A 42 3.86 -5.11 -4.06
CA LEU A 42 3.13 -4.21 -4.92
C LEU A 42 3.91 -4.01 -6.22
N THR A 43 3.27 -4.25 -7.36
CA THR A 43 3.87 -4.00 -8.66
C THR A 43 3.26 -2.75 -9.28
N VAL A 44 4.07 -1.72 -9.53
CA VAL A 44 3.68 -0.46 -10.17
C VAL A 44 4.52 -0.28 -11.43
N ASN A 45 3.89 -0.16 -12.60
CA ASN A 45 4.58 0.00 -13.89
C ASN A 45 5.70 -1.05 -14.15
N GLY A 46 5.54 -2.27 -13.64
CA GLY A 46 6.55 -3.34 -13.77
C GLY A 46 7.69 -3.30 -12.75
N HIS A 47 7.68 -2.33 -11.83
CA HIS A 47 8.60 -2.28 -10.69
C HIS A 47 7.94 -2.85 -9.43
N GLU A 48 8.69 -3.65 -8.68
CA GLU A 48 8.23 -4.23 -7.42
C GLU A 48 8.64 -3.38 -6.22
N PHE A 49 7.69 -3.17 -5.33
CA PHE A 49 7.86 -2.52 -4.05
C PHE A 49 7.32 -3.46 -2.97
N THR A 50 8.07 -3.60 -1.87
CA THR A 50 7.71 -4.52 -0.79
C THR A 50 7.46 -3.76 0.49
N GLY A 51 6.41 -4.15 1.20
CA GLY A 51 6.14 -3.74 2.57
C GLY A 51 5.85 -4.95 3.44
N THR A 52 5.55 -4.68 4.71
CA THR A 52 5.09 -5.71 5.64
C THR A 52 3.74 -5.34 6.21
N VAL A 53 2.95 -6.36 6.54
CA VAL A 53 1.70 -6.19 7.27
C VAL A 53 2.01 -5.73 8.69
N GLN A 54 1.32 -4.69 9.13
CA GLN A 54 1.46 -4.06 10.44
C GLN A 54 0.10 -3.82 11.09
N PRO A 55 0.04 -3.76 12.44
CA PRO A 55 -1.17 -3.41 13.16
C PRO A 55 -1.58 -1.96 12.88
N MET A 56 -2.87 -1.72 12.69
CA MET A 56 -3.45 -0.37 12.56
C MET A 56 -4.20 0.06 13.83
N PRO A 57 -4.38 1.38 14.06
CA PRO A 57 -5.01 1.91 15.28
C PRO A 57 -6.45 1.43 15.52
N ASN A 58 -7.16 1.01 14.46
CA ASN A 58 -8.53 0.52 14.51
C ASN A 58 -8.63 -1.00 14.82
N GLY A 59 -7.50 -1.65 15.15
CA GLY A 59 -7.46 -3.10 15.43
C GLY A 59 -7.43 -3.99 14.19
N GLN A 60 -7.41 -3.42 12.99
CA GLN A 60 -7.21 -4.17 11.75
C GLN A 60 -5.72 -4.31 11.42
N LEU A 61 -5.41 -5.19 10.48
CA LEU A 61 -4.10 -5.29 9.86
C LEU A 61 -4.09 -4.48 8.57
N GLY A 62 -2.94 -3.89 8.24
CA GLY A 62 -2.76 -3.17 7.00
C GLY A 62 -1.31 -3.06 6.59
N TYR A 63 -1.05 -2.42 5.46
CA TYR A 63 0.29 -2.18 4.94
C TYR A 63 0.44 -0.72 4.51
N SER A 64 1.69 -0.26 4.44
CA SER A 64 2.09 1.04 3.90
C SER A 64 3.39 0.85 3.14
N ILE A 65 3.38 1.16 1.85
CA ILE A 65 4.50 0.99 0.93
C ILE A 65 4.77 2.34 0.29
N GLU A 66 6.00 2.82 0.42
CA GLU A 66 6.45 3.99 -0.33
C GLU A 66 6.87 3.57 -1.73
N VAL A 67 6.21 4.14 -2.72
CA VAL A 67 6.53 3.95 -4.13
C VAL A 67 7.26 5.17 -4.64
N ASN A 68 8.43 4.95 -5.22
CA ASN A 68 9.17 6.01 -5.90
C ASN A 68 8.50 6.28 -7.25
N THR A 69 8.13 7.54 -7.47
CA THR A 69 7.40 7.99 -8.66
C THR A 69 8.26 8.85 -9.59
N ALA A 70 9.57 8.93 -9.34
CA ALA A 70 10.56 9.64 -10.15
C ALA A 70 11.17 8.77 -11.26
#